data_AF-A0A937NIQ1-F1
#
_entry.id   AF-A0A937NIQ1-F1
#
_cell.length_a   1.000
_cell.length_b   1.000
_cell.length_c   1.000
_cell.angle_alpha   90.00
_cell.angle_beta   90.00
_cell.angle_gamma   90.00
#
_symmetry.space_group_name_H-M   'P 1'
#
loop_
_entity.id
_entity.type
_entity.pdbx_description
1 polymer ?
#
loop_
_entity_poly.entity_id
_entity_poly.type
_entity_poly.pdbx_seq_one_letter_code
_entity_poly.pdbx_strand_id
1 'polypeptide(L)'
;MTLGEILLDIHAMEEDLLMFERKYGVLTETFYKAYQRGEEPEDETWVLDWSEWAGTYEILLSRRERYRQAIQSLLQQTAIPNLSYLIGRTARYEPLTVTA
;
A
#
# COMPACT_ATOMS: atom_id res chain seq x y z
N MET A 1 8.80 -6.68 12.09
CA MET A 1 8.05 -5.62 11.39
C MET A 1 6.95 -5.12 12.30
N THR A 2 6.68 -3.83 12.31
CA THR A 2 5.65 -3.18 13.13
C THR A 2 4.49 -2.71 12.26
N LEU A 3 3.33 -2.48 12.87
CA LEU A 3 2.19 -1.87 12.18
C LEU A 3 2.54 -0.50 11.57
N GLY A 4 3.36 0.29 12.27
CA GLY A 4 3.81 1.61 11.81
C GLY A 4 4.73 1.52 10.59
N GLU A 5 5.63 0.54 10.55
CA GLU A 5 6.50 0.30 9.37
C GLU A 5 5.68 -0.03 8.12
N ILE A 6 4.65 -0.89 8.24
CA ILE A 6 3.77 -1.20 7.11
C ILE A 6 3.03 0.05 6.62
N LEU A 7 2.57 0.89 7.55
CA LEU A 7 1.86 2.12 7.19
C LEU A 7 2.78 3.12 6.47
N LEU A 8 4.03 3.24 6.93
CA LEU A 8 5.04 4.07 6.26
C LEU A 8 5.36 3.54 4.85
N ASP A 9 5.52 2.22 4.68
CA ASP A 9 5.69 1.58 3.38
C ASP A 9 4.51 1.90 2.44
N ILE A 10 3.27 1.81 2.94
CA ILE A 10 2.05 2.14 2.20
C ILE A 10 2.10 3.59 1.71
N HIS A 11 2.41 4.53 2.60
CA HIS A 11 2.45 5.95 2.24
C HIS A 11 3.55 6.28 1.23
N ALA A 12 4.73 5.69 1.37
CA ALA A 12 5.81 5.87 0.40
C ALA A 12 5.37 5.39 -1.01
N MET A 13 4.75 4.21 -1.09
CA MET A 13 4.25 3.69 -2.37
C MET A 13 3.10 4.54 -2.93
N GLU A 14 2.21 5.05 -2.09
CA GLU A 14 1.14 5.97 -2.52
C GLU A 14 1.70 7.27 -3.10
N GLU A 15 2.78 7.82 -2.52
CA GLU A 15 3.48 8.98 -3.05
C GLU A 15 4.14 8.70 -4.39
N ASP A 16 4.81 7.55 -4.54
CA ASP A 16 5.42 7.13 -5.81
C ASP A 16 4.37 6.97 -6.91
N LEU A 17 3.24 6.33 -6.60
CA LEU A 17 2.13 6.16 -7.56
C LEU A 17 1.53 7.51 -7.97
N LEU A 18 1.41 8.46 -7.03
CA LEU A 18 0.91 9.79 -7.34
C LEU A 18 1.80 10.53 -8.34
N MET A 19 3.11 10.25 -8.39
CA MET A 19 4.00 10.81 -9.40
C MET A 19 3.66 10.32 -10.81
N PHE A 20 3.34 9.03 -10.97
CA PHE A 20 2.88 8.48 -12.23
C PHE A 20 1.51 9.04 -12.65
N GLU A 21 0.56 9.15 -11.71
CA GLU A 21 -0.75 9.73 -11.99
C GLU A 21 -0.64 11.18 -12.47
N ARG A 22 0.26 11.97 -11.88
CA ARG A 22 0.53 13.35 -12.31
C ARG A 22 1.22 13.41 -13.67
N LYS A 23 2.13 12.48 -13.96
CA LYS A 23 2.87 12.42 -15.23
C LYS A 23 1.97 12.02 -16.40
N TYR A 24 1.12 11.02 -16.20
CA TYR A 24 0.32 10.40 -17.26
C TYR A 24 -1.17 10.80 -17.25
N GLY A 25 -1.63 11.50 -16.22
CA GLY A 25 -2.99 12.06 -16.17
C GLY A 25 -4.11 11.04 -15.97
N VAL A 26 -3.79 9.84 -15.48
CA VAL A 26 -4.76 8.77 -15.25
C VAL A 26 -4.55 8.17 -13.86
N LEU A 27 -5.64 7.76 -13.21
CA LEU A 27 -5.58 7.09 -11.91
C LEU A 27 -4.88 5.73 -12.04
N THR A 28 -4.09 5.37 -11.03
CA THR A 28 -3.37 4.09 -10.96
C THR A 28 -4.30 2.90 -11.17
N GLU A 29 -5.50 2.93 -10.59
CA GLU A 29 -6.46 1.82 -10.74
C GLU A 29 -6.95 1.66 -12.19
N THR A 30 -7.15 2.77 -12.91
CA THR A 30 -7.56 2.74 -14.31
C THR A 30 -6.42 2.23 -15.19
N PHE A 31 -5.21 2.75 -14.97
CA PHE A 31 -3.99 2.26 -15.64
C PHE A 31 -3.81 0.76 -15.42
N TYR A 32 -3.89 0.30 -14.16
CA TYR A 32 -3.64 -1.10 -13.83
C TYR A 32 -4.66 -2.06 -14.48
N LYS A 33 -5.93 -1.64 -14.63
CA LYS A 33 -6.94 -2.43 -15.36
C LYS A 33 -6.59 -2.60 -16.83
N ALA A 34 -6.03 -1.57 -17.47
CA ALA A 34 -5.55 -1.64 -18.85
C ALA A 34 -4.30 -2.52 -18.95
N TYR A 35 -3.34 -2.31 -18.04
CA TYR A 35 -2.13 -3.13 -17.93
C TYR A 35 -2.44 -4.62 -17.77
N GLN A 36 -3.40 -4.98 -16.91
CA GLN A 36 -3.84 -6.37 -16.73
C GLN A 36 -4.50 -7.00 -17.97
N ARG A 37 -4.99 -6.19 -18.91
CA ARG A 37 -5.53 -6.65 -20.20
C ARG A 37 -4.45 -6.85 -21.26
N GLY A 38 -3.20 -6.52 -20.93
CA GLY A 38 -2.08 -6.55 -21.86
C GLY A 38 -2.07 -5.36 -22.82
N GLU A 39 -2.66 -4.23 -22.43
CA GLU A 39 -2.49 -2.99 -23.19
C GLU A 39 -1.02 -2.55 -23.10
N GLU A 40 -0.42 -2.26 -24.25
CA GLU A 40 0.97 -1.81 -24.37
C GLU A 40 1.03 -0.27 -24.39
N PRO A 41 2.12 0.34 -23.92
CA PRO A 41 2.32 1.78 -24.07
C PRO A 41 2.39 2.17 -25.54
N GLU A 42 1.86 3.36 -25.87
CA GLU A 42 1.97 3.91 -27.22
C GLU A 42 3.41 4.27 -27.61
N ASP A 43 4.26 4.54 -26.62
CA ASP A 43 5.67 4.91 -26.79
C ASP A 43 6.56 3.92 -26.02
N GLU A 44 7.50 3.28 -26.74
CA GLU A 44 8.45 2.31 -26.18
C GLU A 44 9.29 2.91 -25.04
N THR A 45 9.50 4.23 -25.04
CA THR A 45 10.24 4.91 -23.97
C THR A 45 9.50 4.89 -22.62
N TRP A 46 8.20 4.59 -22.59
CA TRP A 46 7.39 4.51 -21.36
C TRP A 46 7.29 3.10 -20.78
N VAL A 47 7.82 2.08 -21.46
CA VAL A 47 7.74 0.68 -21.01
C VAL A 47 8.29 0.48 -19.60
N LEU A 48 9.37 1.17 -19.26
CA LEU A 48 9.98 1.09 -17.93
C LEU A 48 9.05 1.66 -16.86
N ASP A 49 8.55 2.89 -17.06
CA ASP A 49 7.59 3.54 -16.16
C ASP A 49 6.31 2.72 -16.01
N TRP A 50 5.78 2.12 -17.08
CA TRP A 50 4.60 1.27 -17.01
C TRP A 50 4.84 0.04 -16.13
N SER A 51 5.98 -0.62 -16.32
CA SER A 51 6.35 -1.80 -15.54
C SER A 51 6.56 -1.45 -14.07
N GLU A 52 7.23 -0.33 -13.79
CA GLU A 52 7.44 0.17 -12.43
C GLU A 52 6.12 0.59 -11.76
N TRP A 53 5.26 1.31 -12.48
CA TRP A 53 3.95 1.73 -11.99
C TRP A 53 3.08 0.53 -11.60
N ALA A 54 2.98 -0.47 -12.48
CA ALA A 54 2.22 -1.69 -12.22
C ALA A 54 2.81 -2.46 -11.02
N GLY A 55 4.13 -2.65 -11.00
CA GLY A 55 4.82 -3.34 -9.91
C GLY A 55 4.63 -2.64 -8.56
N THR A 56 4.79 -1.33 -8.50
CA THR A 56 4.57 -0.53 -7.27
C THR A 56 3.13 -0.67 -6.78
N TYR A 57 2.15 -0.65 -7.68
CA TYR A 57 0.76 -0.84 -7.29
C TYR A 57 0.47 -2.24 -6.76
N GLU A 58 1.03 -3.29 -7.36
CA GLU A 58 0.90 -4.67 -6.86
C GLU A 58 1.49 -4.83 -5.46
N ILE A 59 2.67 -4.24 -5.21
CA ILE A 59 3.28 -4.25 -3.89
C ILE A 59 2.41 -3.48 -2.89
N LEU A 60 1.87 -2.31 -3.28
CA LEU A 60 0.95 -1.55 -2.43
C LEU A 60 -0.29 -2.38 -2.05
N LEU A 61 -0.89 -3.10 -3.01
CA LEU A 61 -2.04 -3.97 -2.73
C LEU A 61 -1.68 -5.05 -1.69
N SER A 62 -0.51 -5.69 -1.84
CA SER A 62 0.01 -6.66 -0.87
C SER A 62 0.24 -6.04 0.51
N ARG A 63 0.85 -4.85 0.57
CA ARG A 63 1.10 -4.12 1.83
C ARG A 63 -0.19 -3.71 2.53
N ARG A 64 -1.18 -3.20 1.79
CA ARG A 64 -2.50 -2.87 2.32
C ARG A 64 -3.22 -4.11 2.86
N GLU A 65 -3.14 -5.25 2.17
CA GLU A 65 -3.73 -6.49 2.67
C GLU A 65 -3.05 -6.94 3.97
N ARG A 66 -1.72 -6.90 4.01
CA ARG A 66 -0.95 -7.20 5.22
C ARG A 66 -1.30 -6.28 6.38
N TYR A 67 -1.49 -4.98 6.12
CA TYR A 67 -1.96 -4.03 7.13
C TYR A 67 -3.33 -4.41 7.68
N ARG A 68 -4.31 -4.74 6.82
CA ARG A 68 -5.65 -5.17 7.25
C ARG A 68 -5.57 -6.43 8.12
N GLN A 69 -4.79 -7.43 7.71
CA GLN A 69 -4.59 -8.66 8.47
C GLN A 69 -3.94 -8.40 9.82
N ALA A 70 -2.93 -7.51 9.86
CA ALA A 70 -2.29 -7.09 11.09
C ALA A 70 -3.27 -6.42 12.07
N ILE A 71 -4.12 -5.51 11.58
CA ILE A 71 -5.17 -4.88 12.40
C ILE A 71 -6.15 -5.93 12.94
N GLN A 72 -6.62 -6.85 12.10
CA GLN A 72 -7.54 -7.91 12.52
C GLN A 72 -6.90 -8.80 13.59
N SER A 73 -5.65 -9.23 13.38
CA SER A 73 -4.91 -10.04 14.35
C SER A 73 -4.72 -9.31 15.68
N LEU A 74 -4.37 -8.02 15.66
CA LEU A 74 -4.23 -7.20 16.86
C LEU A 74 -5.56 -7.10 17.63
N LEU A 75 -6.68 -6.88 16.93
CA LEU A 75 -8.00 -6.79 17.55
C LEU A 75 -8.51 -8.13 18.12
N GLN A 76 -7.95 -9.26 17.69
CA GLN A 76 -8.24 -10.58 18.28
C GLN A 76 -7.43 -10.85 19.55
N GLN A 77 -6.40 -10.05 19.85
CA GLN A 77 -5.61 -10.21 21.07
C GLN A 77 -6.37 -9.64 22.28
N THR A 78 -6.38 -10.39 23.38
CA THR A 78 -7.04 -10.01 24.64
C THR A 78 -6.54 -8.67 25.20
N ALA A 79 -5.31 -8.28 24.86
CA ALA A 79 -4.69 -7.02 25.28
C ALA A 79 -5.21 -5.78 24.51
N ILE A 80 -5.95 -5.95 23.41
CA ILE A 80 -6.44 -4.87 22.55
C ILE A 80 -7.96 -4.98 22.45
N PRO A 81 -8.71 -4.34 23.38
CA PRO A 81 -10.15 -4.56 23.51
C PRO A 81 -10.98 -3.97 22.35
N ASN A 82 -10.46 -2.96 21.64
CA ASN A 82 -11.14 -2.31 20.51
C ASN A 82 -10.17 -1.43 19.70
N LEU A 83 -10.66 -0.92 18.57
CA LEU A 83 -9.90 -0.06 17.66
C LEU A 83 -9.49 1.27 18.31
N SER A 84 -10.34 1.89 19.13
CA SER A 84 -10.00 3.16 19.80
C SER A 84 -8.80 3.00 20.74
N TYR A 85 -8.71 1.87 21.45
CA TYR A 85 -7.55 1.56 22.27
C TYR A 85 -6.29 1.35 21.43
N LEU A 86 -6.39 0.63 20.32
CA LEU A 86 -5.30 0.44 19.37
C LEU A 86 -4.76 1.80 18.85
N ILE A 87 -5.67 2.69 18.41
CA ILE A 87 -5.34 4.05 17.97
C ILE A 87 -4.65 4.84 19.09
N GLY A 88 -5.12 4.71 20.33
CA GLY A 88 -4.49 5.37 21.48
C GLY A 88 -3.04 4.96 21.70
N ARG A 89 -2.68 3.69 21.39
CA ARG A 89 -1.30 3.20 21.45
C ARG A 89 -0.47 3.70 20.27
N THR A 90 -0.98 3.60 19.05
CA THR A 90 -0.24 4.06 17.86
C THR A 90 -0.03 5.57 17.84
N ALA A 91 -0.97 6.36 18.36
CA ALA A 91 -0.84 7.80 18.51
C ALA A 91 0.27 8.22 19.49
N ARG A 92 0.69 7.32 20.38
CA ARG A 92 1.84 7.50 21.30
C ARG A 92 3.14 6.94 20.72
N TYR A 93 3.15 6.54 19.44
CA TYR A 93 4.27 5.88 18.77
C TYR A 93 4.72 4.60 19.47
N GLU A 94 3.80 3.91 20.17
CA GLU A 94 4.12 2.60 20.76
C GLU A 94 4.33 1.58 19.63
N PRO A 95 5.47 0.88 19.59
CA PRO A 95 5.72 -0.12 18.56
C PRO A 95 4.81 -1.33 18.77
N LEU A 96 3.92 -1.55 17.81
CA LEU A 96 3.07 -2.74 17.75
C LEU A 96 3.69 -3.75 16.81
N THR A 97 4.37 -4.74 17.38
CA THR A 97 4.90 -5.88 16.63
C THR A 97 3.75 -6.67 16.05
N VAL A 98 3.84 -6.96 14.76
CA VAL A 98 2.89 -7.83 14.07
C VAL A 98 3.63 -9.06 13.60
N THR A 99 3.00 -10.23 13.77
CA THR A 99 3.57 -11.49 13.30
C THR A 99 3.63 -11.47 11.78
N ALA A 100 4.73 -12.00 11.23
CA ALA A 100 5.04 -11.91 9.81
C ALA A 100 4.06 -12.70 8.94
#